data_AF-B8DMT0-F1
#
_entry.id   AF-B8DMT0-F1
#
_cell.length_a   1.000
_cell.length_b   1.000
_cell.length_c   1.000
_cell.angle_alpha   90.00
_cell.angle_beta   90.00
_cell.angle_gamma   90.00
#
_symmetry.space_group_name_H-M   'P 1'
#
loop_
_entity.id
_entity.type
_entity.pdbx_description
1 polymer ?
#
loop_
_entity_poly.entity_id
_entity_poly.type
_entity_poly.pdbx_seq_one_letter_code
_entity_poly.pdbx_strand_id
1 'polypeptide(L)'
;MNIGNKAPGLDLGSMFQTGVNSIGDKGKELQARMENLMSQDQVSPEDMMQIQFEMGQYNAALEALSSVTKSMTDMLKSLSQRTG
;
A
#
# COMPACT_ATOMS: atom_id res chain seq x y z
N MET A 1 -38.39 -4.92 -2.32
CA MET A 1 -37.64 -3.97 -1.47
C MET A 1 -36.37 -4.68 -1.01
N ASN A 2 -35.21 -4.23 -1.49
CA ASN A 2 -33.91 -4.84 -1.21
C ASN A 2 -33.46 -4.41 0.19
N ILE A 3 -33.68 -5.27 1.18
CA ILE A 3 -33.29 -5.04 2.57
C ILE A 3 -31.81 -5.42 2.67
N GLY A 4 -30.96 -4.41 2.48
CA GLY A 4 -29.50 -4.54 2.52
C GLY A 4 -28.91 -3.18 2.85
N ASN A 5 -29.31 -2.68 4.01
CA ASN A 5 -28.85 -1.49 4.70
C ASN A 5 -27.37 -1.18 4.41
N LYS A 6 -27.11 -0.24 3.48
CA LYS A 6 -25.85 0.51 3.44
C LYS A 6 -25.78 1.32 4.72
N ALA A 7 -25.36 0.69 5.82
CA ALA A 7 -24.75 1.44 6.89
C ALA A 7 -23.63 2.28 6.25
N PRO A 8 -23.42 3.54 6.65
CA PRO A 8 -22.18 4.27 6.35
C PRO A 8 -21.04 3.62 7.16
N GLY A 9 -20.84 2.32 6.97
CA GLY A 9 -19.77 1.54 7.56
C GLY A 9 -18.62 1.58 6.59
N LEU A 10 -17.45 2.00 7.08
CA LEU A 10 -16.19 1.88 6.35
C LEU A 10 -16.11 0.49 5.72
N ASP A 11 -16.09 0.43 4.39
CA ASP A 11 -15.77 -0.79 3.68
C ASP A 11 -14.25 -0.98 3.76
N LEU A 12 -13.83 -1.57 4.88
CA LEU A 12 -12.43 -1.88 5.18
C LEU A 12 -11.79 -2.72 4.06
N GLY A 13 -12.57 -3.55 3.36
CA GLY A 13 -12.10 -4.35 2.24
C GLY A 13 -11.74 -3.49 1.04
N SER A 14 -12.62 -2.57 0.62
CA SER A 14 -12.30 -1.66 -0.49
C SER A 14 -11.24 -0.62 -0.12
N MET A 15 -11.20 -0.15 1.13
CA MET A 15 -10.13 0.73 1.62
C MET A 15 -8.78 0.02 1.61
N PHE A 16 -8.73 -1.24 2.07
CA PHE A 16 -7.52 -2.06 2.01
C PHE A 16 -7.10 -2.30 0.56
N GLN A 17 -8.02 -2.76 -0.30
CA GLN A 17 -7.72 -3.00 -1.71
C GLN A 17 -7.22 -1.73 -2.42
N THR A 18 -7.83 -0.59 -2.13
CA THR A 18 -7.38 0.71 -2.65
C THR A 18 -5.98 1.06 -2.15
N GLY A 19 -5.68 0.81 -0.88
CA GLY A 19 -4.35 1.00 -0.30
C GLY A 19 -3.30 0.10 -0.96
N VAL A 20 -3.60 -1.20 -1.12
CA VAL A 20 -2.73 -2.17 -1.82
C VAL A 20 -2.47 -1.72 -3.26
N ASN A 21 -3.52 -1.38 -4.00
CA ASN A 21 -3.42 -0.94 -5.39
C ASN A 21 -2.59 0.35 -5.50
N SER A 22 -2.87 1.33 -4.64
CA SER A 22 -2.15 2.61 -4.63
C SER A 22 -0.65 2.44 -4.33
N ILE A 23 -0.29 1.53 -3.41
CA ILE A 23 1.10 1.20 -3.14
C ILE A 23 1.72 0.48 -4.34
N GLY A 24 1.01 -0.47 -4.95
CA GLY A 24 1.48 -1.14 -6.17
C GLY A 24 1.74 -0.16 -7.32
N ASP A 25 0.87 0.82 -7.51
CA ASP A 25 1.03 1.87 -8.54
C ASP A 25 2.22 2.78 -8.23
N LYS A 26 2.38 3.21 -6.96
CA LYS A 26 3.57 3.95 -6.50
C LYS A 26 4.86 3.16 -6.71
N GLY A 27 4.84 1.85 -6.48
CA GLY A 27 6.01 0.98 -6.70
C GLY A 27 6.40 0.90 -8.17
N LYS A 28 5.43 0.77 -9.08
CA LYS A 28 5.66 0.80 -10.53
C LYS A 28 6.20 2.16 -10.99
N GLU A 29 5.65 3.24 -10.47
CA GLU A 29 6.10 4.61 -10.80
C GLU A 29 7.54 4.84 -10.34
N LEU A 30 7.87 4.42 -9.11
CA LEU A 30 9.22 4.47 -8.55
C LEU A 30 10.20 3.62 -9.37
N GLN A 31 9.80 2.41 -9.77
CA GLN A 31 10.60 1.57 -10.65
C GLN A 31 10.86 2.25 -12.00
N ALA A 32 9.83 2.82 -12.63
CA ALA A 32 9.97 3.52 -13.91
C ALA A 32 10.89 4.74 -13.80
N ARG A 33 10.84 5.49 -12.68
CA ARG A 33 11.77 6.60 -12.42
C ARG A 33 13.20 6.13 -12.20
N MET A 34 13.40 5.05 -11.44
CA MET A 34 14.73 4.44 -11.28
C MET A 34 15.29 4.00 -12.63
N GLU A 35 14.51 3.28 -13.45
CA GLU A 35 14.92 2.85 -14.78
C GLU A 35 15.24 4.04 -15.70
N ASN A 36 14.42 5.09 -15.67
CA ASN A 36 14.67 6.31 -16.43
C ASN A 36 15.99 6.97 -16.02
N LEU A 37 16.23 7.13 -14.72
CA LEU A 37 17.45 7.75 -14.22
C LEU A 37 18.69 6.86 -14.49
N MET A 38 18.58 5.55 -14.39
CA MET A 38 19.66 4.63 -14.79
C MET A 38 19.94 4.64 -16.30
N SER A 39 18.97 5.04 -17.12
CA SER A 39 19.15 5.19 -18.57
C SER A 39 19.78 6.53 -18.99
N GLN A 40 19.87 7.50 -18.07
CA GLN A 40 20.49 8.79 -18.32
C GLN A 40 22.01 8.70 -18.07
N ASP A 41 22.80 9.31 -18.96
CA ASP A 41 24.27 9.36 -18.83
C ASP A 41 24.74 10.14 -17.59
N GLN A 42 23.90 11.03 -17.04
CA GLN A 42 24.18 11.81 -15.84
C GLN A 42 22.94 11.91 -14.97
N VAL A 43 23.02 11.38 -13.75
CA VAL A 43 21.99 11.51 -12.73
C VAL A 43 22.36 12.66 -11.81
N SER A 44 21.48 13.64 -11.64
CA SER A 44 21.75 14.76 -10.74
C SER A 44 21.62 14.32 -9.27
N PRO A 45 22.32 14.98 -8.33
CA PRO A 45 22.14 14.74 -6.89
C PRO A 45 20.71 15.00 -6.41
N GLU A 46 19.98 15.93 -7.03
CA GLU A 46 18.58 16.21 -6.72
C GLU A 46 17.68 15.03 -7.12
N ASP A 47 17.90 14.45 -8.29
CA ASP A 47 17.16 13.26 -8.75
C ASP A 47 17.40 12.06 -7.83
N MET A 48 18.64 11.87 -7.37
CA MET A 48 18.96 10.82 -6.39
C MET A 48 18.28 11.05 -5.04
N MET A 49 18.24 12.29 -4.55
CA MET A 49 17.55 12.62 -3.31
C MET A 49 16.05 12.36 -3.44
N GLN A 50 15.46 12.73 -4.58
CA GLN A 50 14.05 12.48 -4.84
C GLN A 50 13.72 10.99 -4.88
N ILE A 51 14.53 10.17 -5.56
CA ILE A 51 14.36 8.71 -5.53
C ILE A 51 14.45 8.18 -4.10
N GLN A 52 15.45 8.59 -3.32
CA GLN A 52 15.60 8.11 -1.95
C GLN A 52 14.39 8.48 -1.09
N PHE A 53 13.84 9.68 -1.28
CA PHE A 53 12.63 10.12 -0.60
C PHE A 53 11.40 9.29 -1.03
N GLU A 54 11.24 9.04 -2.32
CA GLU A 54 10.13 8.23 -2.86
C GLU A 54 10.25 6.75 -2.42
N MET A 55 11.46 6.18 -2.41
CA MET A 55 11.73 4.85 -1.84
C MET A 55 11.40 4.79 -0.35
N GLY A 56 11.77 5.82 0.42
CA GLY A 56 11.47 5.90 1.85
C GLY A 56 9.97 5.92 2.11
N GLN A 57 9.22 6.73 1.36
CA GLN A 57 7.75 6.74 1.44
C GLN A 57 7.13 5.42 1.00
N TYR A 58 7.63 4.80 -0.06
CA TYR A 58 7.16 3.50 -0.54
C TYR A 58 7.36 2.40 0.52
N ASN A 59 8.54 2.36 1.15
CA ASN A 59 8.82 1.42 2.24
C ASN A 59 7.91 1.66 3.45
N ALA A 60 7.74 2.91 3.89
CA ALA A 60 6.84 3.23 5.00
C ALA A 60 5.38 2.84 4.70
N ALA A 61 4.92 3.06 3.46
CA ALA A 61 3.59 2.67 3.03
C ALA A 61 3.42 1.14 2.98
N LEU A 62 4.43 0.41 2.48
CA LEU A 62 4.46 -1.05 2.50
C LEU A 62 4.43 -1.61 3.93
N GLU A 63 5.21 -1.04 4.85
CA GLU A 63 5.20 -1.43 6.25
C GLU A 63 3.84 -1.19 6.91
N ALA A 64 3.22 -0.03 6.65
CA ALA A 64 1.88 0.28 7.14
C ALA A 64 0.85 -0.72 6.60
N LEU A 65 0.89 -1.02 5.29
CA LEU A 65 0.01 -2.00 4.67
C LEU A 65 0.21 -3.40 5.25
N SER A 66 1.45 -3.81 5.46
CA SER A 66 1.81 -5.08 6.09
C SER A 66 1.25 -5.16 7.52
N SER A 67 1.38 -4.08 8.30
CA SER A 67 0.80 -3.97 9.64
C SER A 67 -0.72 -4.10 9.65
N VAL A 68 -1.40 -3.44 8.71
CA VAL A 68 -2.85 -3.54 8.54
C VAL A 68 -3.26 -4.97 8.14
N THR A 69 -2.55 -5.59 7.20
CA THR A 69 -2.79 -6.97 6.75
C THR A 69 -2.62 -7.96 7.89
N LYS A 70 -1.55 -7.82 8.68
CA LYS A 70 -1.31 -8.64 9.86
C LYS A 70 -2.42 -8.46 10.89
N SER A 71 -2.82 -7.23 11.18
CA SER A 71 -3.91 -6.94 12.11
C SER A 71 -5.23 -7.56 11.66
N MET A 72 -5.55 -7.54 10.36
CA MET A 72 -6.71 -8.24 9.80
C MET A 72 -6.60 -9.75 9.97
N THR A 73 -5.43 -10.32 9.67
CA THR A 73 -5.17 -11.76 9.81
C THR A 73 -5.32 -12.20 11.27
N ASP A 74 -4.77 -11.43 12.21
CA ASP A 74 -4.85 -11.72 13.63
C ASP A 74 -6.28 -11.55 14.15
N MET A 75 -7.05 -10.56 13.67
CA MET A 75 -8.47 -10.45 13.94
C MET A 75 -9.25 -11.68 13.45
N LEU A 76 -9.03 -12.12 12.20
CA LEU A 76 -9.67 -13.32 11.66
C LEU A 76 -9.33 -14.57 12.47
N LYS A 77 -8.07 -14.75 12.88
CA LYS A 77 -7.65 -15.83 13.79
C LYS A 77 -8.36 -15.74 15.15
N SER A 78 -8.46 -14.54 15.73
CA SER A 78 -9.13 -14.37 17.02
C SER A 78 -10.63 -14.69 16.96
N LEU A 79 -11.28 -14.38 15.82
CA LEU A 79 -12.67 -14.71 15.58
C LEU A 79 -12.85 -16.22 15.42
N SER A 80 -12.02 -16.87 14.60
CA SER A 80 -12.11 -18.32 14.41
C SER A 80 -11.83 -19.11 15.69
N GLN A 81 -10.92 -18.63 16.54
CA GLN A 81 -10.64 -19.20 17.86
C GLN A 81 -11.73 -18.96 18.90
N ARG A 82 -12.59 -17.95 18.71
CA ARG A 82 -13.73 -17.68 19.61
C ARG A 82 -15.00 -18.42 19.21
N THR A 83 -15.13 -18.80 17.94
CA THR A 83 -16.31 -19.50 17.40
C THR A 83 -16.11 -21.02 17.27
N GLY A 84 -14.89 -21.50 17.43
CA GLY A 84 -14.55 -22.93 17.60
C GLY A 84 -14.36 -23.26 19.07
#